data_AF-A0A3D3RK72-F1
#
_entry.id   AF-A0A3D3RK72-F1
#
_cell.length_a   1.000
_cell.length_b   1.000
_cell.length_c   1.000
_cell.angle_alpha   90.00
_cell.angle_beta   90.00
_cell.angle_gamma   90.00
#
_symmetry.space_group_name_H-M   'P 1'
#
loop_
_entity.id
_entity.type
_entity.pdbx_description
1 polymer ?
#
loop_
_entity_poly.entity_id
_entity_poly.type
_entity_poly.pdbx_seq_one_letter_code
_entity_poly.pdbx_strand_id
1 'polypeptide(L)'
;TKKSLLILDEIGRGTSTFDGLSIAWAVVEYISNPKLLGAKALFATHYHELTELEGKLASVNNYCIAVKEQGDDIIFLRKIIKGGADKSYGIQVARLAGIPELVIERAKEIVSELSDHDIATKVKGIQVSKKLEEYQPEPVQLSLFPENSAQKVS
;
A
#
# COMPACT_ATOMS: atom_id res chain seq x y z
N THR A 1 3.15 -17.71 9.71
CA THR A 1 2.58 -19.00 9.27
C THR A 1 1.10 -18.82 8.94
N LYS A 2 0.40 -19.81 8.38
CA LYS A 2 -1.06 -19.74 8.13
C LYS A 2 -1.94 -19.48 9.37
N LYS A 3 -1.39 -19.66 10.58
CA LYS A 3 -2.08 -19.42 11.85
C LYS A 3 -1.81 -18.02 12.42
N SER A 4 -1.05 -17.19 11.71
CA SER A 4 -0.72 -15.83 12.12
C SER A 4 -1.75 -14.83 11.61
N LEU A 5 -1.92 -13.73 12.36
CA LEU A 5 -2.55 -12.49 11.89
C LEU A 5 -1.44 -11.48 11.62
N LEU A 6 -1.38 -10.96 10.40
CA LEU A 6 -0.46 -9.91 10.01
C LEU A 6 -1.19 -8.56 10.02
N ILE A 7 -0.55 -7.53 10.55
CA ILE A 7 -1.02 -6.15 10.46
C ILE A 7 0.12 -5.37 9.83
N LEU A 8 -0.12 -4.87 8.63
CA LEU A 8 0.86 -4.16 7.81
C LEU A 8 0.34 -2.75 7.63
N ASP A 9 1.15 -1.78 8.00
CA ASP A 9 0.80 -0.37 7.95
C ASP A 9 1.81 0.36 7.05
N GLU A 10 1.33 0.80 5.89
CA GLU A 10 2.06 1.66 4.95
C GLU A 10 3.43 1.13 4.49
N ILE A 11 3.49 -0.18 4.20
CA ILE A 11 4.69 -0.81 3.61
C ILE A 11 5.00 -0.19 2.24
N GLY A 12 6.29 0.09 2.00
CA GLY A 12 6.77 0.62 0.72
C GLY A 12 7.00 2.13 0.70
N ARG A 13 6.68 2.86 1.77
CA ARG A 13 6.84 4.33 1.86
C ARG A 13 8.28 4.87 1.80
N GLY A 14 9.29 4.08 2.15
CA GLY A 14 10.68 4.53 2.31
C GLY A 14 11.53 4.54 1.04
N THR A 15 10.92 4.30 -0.13
CA THR A 15 11.62 4.17 -1.42
C THR A 15 10.85 4.93 -2.51
N SER A 16 11.30 4.84 -3.77
CA SER A 16 10.59 5.43 -4.91
C SER A 16 9.15 4.90 -4.98
N THR A 17 8.22 5.71 -5.50
CA THR A 17 6.80 5.36 -5.55
C THR A 17 6.54 4.01 -6.23
N PHE A 18 7.22 3.75 -7.36
CA PHE A 18 7.07 2.50 -8.10
C PHE A 18 7.71 1.31 -7.41
N ASP A 19 8.87 1.49 -6.78
CA ASP A 19 9.50 0.40 -6.01
C ASP A 19 8.64 0.04 -4.80
N GLY A 20 8.12 1.05 -4.10
CA GLY A 20 7.26 0.89 -2.94
C GLY A 20 5.97 0.16 -3.28
N LEU A 21 5.29 0.59 -4.33
CA LEU A 21 4.11 -0.09 -4.86
C LEU A 21 4.41 -1.53 -5.27
N SER A 22 5.52 -1.77 -5.99
CA SER A 22 5.89 -3.10 -6.47
C SER A 22 6.18 -4.07 -5.33
N ILE A 23 6.87 -3.60 -4.29
CA ILE A 23 7.12 -4.38 -3.07
C ILE A 23 5.81 -4.68 -2.34
N ALA A 24 4.98 -3.66 -2.12
CA ALA A 24 3.69 -3.82 -1.44
C ALA A 24 2.80 -4.83 -2.17
N TRP A 25 2.74 -4.74 -3.50
CA TRP A 25 2.02 -5.70 -4.36
C TRP A 25 2.53 -7.13 -4.18
N ALA A 26 3.84 -7.34 -4.31
CA ALA A 26 4.45 -8.67 -4.17
C ALA A 26 4.20 -9.27 -2.77
N VAL A 27 4.21 -8.43 -1.72
CA VAL A 27 3.87 -8.84 -0.35
C VAL A 27 2.42 -9.30 -0.25
N VAL A 28 1.47 -8.56 -0.85
CA VAL A 28 0.05 -8.97 -0.88
C VAL A 28 -0.13 -10.30 -1.60
N GLU A 29 0.50 -10.48 -2.77
CA GLU A 29 0.47 -11.76 -3.52
C GLU A 29 1.01 -12.91 -2.66
N TYR A 30 2.15 -12.72 -1.99
CA TYR A 30 2.77 -13.74 -1.15
C TYR A 30 1.91 -14.15 0.05
N ILE A 31 1.36 -13.17 0.76
CA ILE A 31 0.58 -13.39 1.98
C ILE A 31 -0.77 -14.03 1.67
N SER A 32 -1.44 -13.54 0.63
CA SER A 32 -2.81 -13.92 0.27
C SER A 32 -2.91 -15.31 -0.37
N ASN A 33 -1.80 -15.83 -0.91
CA ASN A 33 -1.75 -17.14 -1.56
C ASN A 33 -1.69 -18.30 -0.55
N PRO A 34 -2.69 -19.20 -0.49
CA PRO A 34 -2.72 -20.33 0.45
C PRO A 34 -1.61 -21.38 0.23
N LYS A 35 -1.05 -21.46 -0.98
CA LYS A 35 0.08 -22.35 -1.30
C LYS A 35 1.42 -21.82 -0.77
N LEU A 36 1.49 -20.51 -0.50
CA LEU A 36 2.65 -19.82 0.05
C LEU A 36 2.45 -19.65 1.56
N LEU A 37 2.14 -18.43 2.01
CA LEU A 37 1.93 -18.16 3.43
C LEU A 37 0.50 -18.43 3.88
N GLY A 38 -0.49 -18.00 3.09
CA GLY A 38 -1.92 -18.15 3.39
C GLY A 38 -2.34 -17.60 4.75
N ALA A 39 -1.76 -16.49 5.19
CA ALA A 39 -2.05 -15.89 6.50
C ALA A 39 -3.21 -14.89 6.41
N LYS A 40 -3.91 -14.68 7.52
CA LYS A 40 -4.86 -13.56 7.64
C LYS A 40 -4.06 -12.27 7.73
N ALA A 41 -4.46 -11.24 6.99
CA ALA A 41 -3.77 -9.95 7.00
C ALA A 41 -4.74 -8.77 6.96
N LEU A 42 -4.37 -7.71 7.68
CA LEU A 42 -4.87 -6.36 7.49
C LEU A 42 -3.72 -5.56 6.86
N PHE A 43 -3.99 -4.95 5.71
CA PHE A 43 -3.02 -4.15 4.97
C PHE A 43 -3.58 -2.73 4.84
N ALA A 44 -3.06 -1.80 5.65
CA ALA A 44 -3.35 -0.38 5.52
C ALA A 44 -2.34 0.25 4.55
N THR A 45 -2.84 1.00 3.56
CA THR A 45 -2.02 1.55 2.48
C THR A 45 -2.62 2.83 1.91
N HIS A 46 -1.76 3.73 1.44
CA HIS A 46 -2.14 4.86 0.60
C HIS A 46 -2.09 4.56 -0.91
N TYR A 47 -1.60 3.38 -1.32
CA TYR A 47 -1.55 2.99 -2.73
C TYR A 47 -2.94 2.61 -3.24
N HIS A 48 -3.57 3.51 -3.98
CA HIS A 48 -4.87 3.26 -4.63
C HIS A 48 -4.77 2.12 -5.65
N GLU A 49 -3.63 1.97 -6.30
CA GLU A 49 -3.40 0.94 -7.32
C GLU A 49 -3.56 -0.49 -6.78
N LEU A 50 -3.37 -0.70 -5.47
CA LEU A 50 -3.57 -2.01 -4.84
C LEU A 50 -5.04 -2.39 -4.71
N THR A 51 -5.99 -1.44 -4.83
CA THR A 51 -7.41 -1.79 -4.79
C THR A 51 -7.81 -2.68 -5.97
N GLU A 52 -7.11 -2.57 -7.10
CA GLU A 52 -7.30 -3.42 -8.29
C GLU A 52 -6.94 -4.90 -8.06
N LEU A 53 -6.34 -5.24 -6.91
CA LEU A 53 -6.07 -6.63 -6.54
C LEU A 53 -7.34 -7.38 -6.13
N GLU A 54 -8.36 -6.69 -5.63
CA GLU A 54 -9.69 -7.27 -5.43
C GLU A 54 -10.27 -7.66 -6.79
N GLY A 55 -10.68 -8.92 -6.93
CA GLY A 55 -11.13 -9.49 -8.21
C GLY A 55 -10.01 -10.15 -9.03
N LYS A 56 -8.74 -9.76 -8.85
CA LYS A 56 -7.58 -10.50 -9.39
C LYS A 56 -7.13 -11.63 -8.46
N LEU A 57 -7.15 -11.36 -7.14
CA LEU A 57 -6.80 -12.31 -6.10
C LEU A 57 -8.06 -12.66 -5.30
N ALA A 58 -8.48 -13.93 -5.35
CA ALA A 58 -9.75 -14.37 -4.75
C ALA A 58 -9.84 -14.16 -3.22
N SER A 59 -8.71 -14.07 -2.52
CA SER A 59 -8.62 -13.89 -1.07
C SER A 59 -8.46 -12.43 -0.63
N VAL A 60 -8.41 -11.47 -1.56
CA VAL A 60 -8.26 -10.04 -1.27
C VAL A 60 -9.62 -9.35 -1.35
N ASN A 61 -9.94 -8.55 -0.33
CA ASN A 61 -11.17 -7.75 -0.26
C ASN A 61 -10.80 -6.33 0.16
N ASN A 62 -11.32 -5.31 -0.51
CA ASN A 62 -11.04 -3.92 -0.14
C ASN A 62 -12.01 -3.41 0.92
N TYR A 63 -11.46 -2.58 1.79
CA TYR A 63 -12.21 -1.81 2.77
C TYR A 63 -11.64 -0.40 2.86
N CYS A 64 -12.51 0.58 3.08
CA CYS A 64 -12.13 1.97 3.27
C CYS A 64 -12.86 2.58 4.48
N ILE A 65 -12.35 3.71 4.98
CA ILE A 65 -13.02 4.49 6.02
C ILE A 65 -14.09 5.34 5.34
N ALA A 66 -15.33 5.25 5.84
CA ALA A 66 -16.44 6.05 5.34
C ALA A 66 -16.21 7.53 5.62
N VAL A 67 -16.28 8.32 4.55
CA VAL A 67 -16.16 9.78 4.55
C VAL A 67 -17.48 10.38 4.10
N LYS A 68 -17.93 11.44 4.76
CA LYS A 68 -19.07 12.25 4.33
C LYS A 68 -18.56 13.62 3.87
N GLU A 69 -18.77 13.93 2.59
CA GLU A 69 -18.44 15.23 2.00
C GLU A 69 -19.55 16.26 2.33
N GLN A 70 -19.15 17.48 2.68
CA GLN A 70 -20.01 18.65 2.90
C GLN A 70 -19.39 19.87 2.21
N GLY A 71 -19.69 20.04 0.91
CA GLY A 71 -19.01 21.04 0.10
C GLY A 71 -17.51 20.71 -0.01
N ASP A 72 -16.66 21.65 0.39
CA ASP A 72 -15.21 21.44 0.41
C ASP A 72 -14.72 20.67 1.65
N ASP A 73 -15.54 20.52 2.68
CA ASP A 73 -15.17 19.86 3.93
C ASP A 73 -15.55 18.37 3.94
N ILE A 74 -14.85 17.61 4.79
CA ILE A 74 -15.11 16.19 4.97
C ILE A 74 -15.27 15.84 6.45
N ILE A 75 -16.08 14.82 6.71
CA ILE A 75 -16.26 14.23 8.04
C ILE A 75 -15.92 12.75 7.98
N PHE A 76 -14.90 12.34 8.73
CA PHE A 76 -14.56 10.93 8.91
C PHE A 76 -15.56 10.27 9.85
N LEU A 77 -16.35 9.32 9.33
CA LEU A 77 -17.38 8.62 10.11
C LEU A 77 -16.80 7.54 11.03
N ARG A 78 -15.47 7.31 11.00
CA ARG A 78 -14.74 6.25 11.75
C ARG A 78 -15.36 4.86 11.56
N LYS A 79 -16.03 4.65 10.43
CA LYS A 79 -16.71 3.41 10.07
C LYS A 79 -16.00 2.78 8.90
N ILE A 80 -15.62 1.52 9.03
CA ILE A 80 -15.05 0.75 7.93
C ILE A 80 -16.21 0.23 7.06
N ILE A 81 -16.13 0.45 5.75
CA ILE A 81 -17.09 -0.02 4.74
C ILE A 81 -16.36 -0.82 3.67
N LYS A 82 -17.08 -1.74 3.01
CA LYS A 82 -16.53 -2.54 1.92
C LYS A 82 -16.36 -1.68 0.66
N GLY A 83 -15.24 -1.86 -0.04
CA GLY A 83 -14.88 -1.15 -1.26
C GLY A 83 -13.49 -0.50 -1.17
N GLY A 84 -12.92 -0.14 -2.32
CA GLY A 84 -11.73 0.70 -2.41
C GLY A 84 -12.08 2.17 -2.20
N ALA A 85 -11.12 2.96 -1.71
CA ALA A 85 -11.25 4.42 -1.74
C ALA A 85 -11.00 4.91 -3.17
N ASP A 86 -11.94 5.64 -3.75
CA ASP A 86 -11.91 6.20 -5.11
C ASP A 86 -11.27 7.59 -5.20
N LYS A 87 -11.05 8.24 -4.04
CA LYS A 87 -10.45 9.57 -3.94
C LYS A 87 -9.42 9.65 -2.82
N SER A 88 -8.41 10.50 -3.03
CA SER A 88 -7.45 10.90 -2.01
C SER A 88 -7.92 12.18 -1.33
N TYR A 89 -8.00 12.17 0.00
CA TYR A 89 -8.50 13.29 0.81
C TYR A 89 -7.40 14.11 1.48
N GLY A 90 -6.16 14.05 0.98
CA GLY A 90 -4.99 14.64 1.66
C GLY A 90 -5.09 16.14 1.87
N ILE A 91 -5.58 16.89 0.87
CA ILE A 91 -5.76 18.35 0.97
C ILE A 91 -6.87 18.70 1.99
N GLN A 92 -7.97 17.95 1.98
CA GLN A 92 -9.07 18.14 2.92
C GLN A 92 -8.64 17.80 4.35
N VAL A 93 -7.81 16.76 4.54
CA VAL A 93 -7.20 16.44 5.84
C VAL A 93 -6.28 17.57 6.32
N ALA A 94 -5.49 18.16 5.43
CA ALA A 94 -4.65 19.31 5.78
C ALA A 94 -5.48 20.53 6.23
N ARG A 95 -6.61 20.81 5.56
CA ARG A 95 -7.52 21.88 5.99
C ARG A 95 -8.10 21.60 7.38
N LEU A 96 -8.57 20.36 7.62
CA LEU A 96 -9.06 19.94 8.94
C LEU A 96 -8.00 20.04 10.04
N ALA A 97 -6.71 19.87 9.69
CA ALA A 97 -5.59 20.04 10.61
C ALA A 97 -5.27 21.52 10.92
N GLY A 98 -5.97 22.48 10.30
CA GLY A 98 -5.77 23.91 10.53
C GLY A 98 -4.63 24.52 9.71
N ILE A 99 -4.23 23.88 8.61
CA ILE A 99 -3.27 24.47 7.67
C ILE A 99 -3.87 25.72 7.02
N PRO A 100 -3.12 26.84 6.89
CA PRO A 100 -3.67 28.08 6.35
C PRO A 100 -4.28 27.94 4.96
N GLU A 101 -5.40 28.63 4.69
CA GLU A 101 -6.14 28.51 3.42
C GLU A 101 -5.27 28.85 2.20
N LEU A 102 -4.36 29.82 2.32
CA LEU A 102 -3.42 30.16 1.25
C LEU A 102 -2.54 28.96 0.83
N VAL A 103 -2.16 28.11 1.79
CA VAL A 103 -1.38 26.89 1.52
C VAL A 103 -2.26 25.82 0.90
N ILE A 104 -3.52 25.70 1.34
CA ILE A 104 -4.50 24.77 0.78
C ILE A 104 -4.79 25.10 -0.69
N GLU A 105 -5.04 26.36 -1.01
CA GLU A 105 -5.27 26.80 -2.40
C GLU A 105 -4.05 26.53 -3.28
N ARG A 106 -2.85 26.85 -2.81
CA ARG A 106 -1.62 26.51 -3.56
C ARG A 106 -1.45 25.01 -3.77
N ALA A 107 -1.78 24.18 -2.78
CA ALA A 107 -1.72 22.73 -2.92
C ALA A 107 -2.74 22.20 -3.94
N LYS A 108 -3.93 22.80 -4.05
CA LYS A 108 -4.93 22.46 -5.08
C LYS A 108 -4.43 22.77 -6.49
N GLU A 109 -3.75 23.90 -6.68
CA GLU A 109 -3.13 24.24 -7.96
C GLU A 109 -2.06 23.21 -8.35
N ILE A 110 -1.14 22.92 -7.41
CA ILE A 110 -0.05 21.96 -7.64
C ILE A 110 -0.58 20.57 -7.98
N VAL A 111 -1.60 20.07 -7.25
CA VAL A 111 -2.13 18.72 -7.56
C VAL A 111 -2.80 18.69 -8.93
N SER A 112 -3.45 19.77 -9.36
CA SER A 112 -4.03 19.86 -10.70
C SER A 112 -2.96 19.78 -11.79
N GLU A 113 -1.85 20.50 -11.61
CA GLU A 113 -0.69 20.45 -12.51
C GLU A 113 -0.06 19.04 -12.55
N LEU A 114 0.00 18.36 -11.40
CA LEU A 114 0.58 17.03 -11.28
C LEU A 114 -0.31 15.91 -11.79
N SER A 115 -1.65 16.06 -11.77
CA SER A 115 -2.60 15.03 -12.21
C SER A 115 -2.80 14.93 -13.72
N ASP A 116 -2.49 16.01 -14.46
CA ASP A 116 -2.51 16.00 -15.93
C ASP A 116 -1.33 15.20 -16.52
N HIS A 117 -0.32 14.96 -15.68
CA HIS A 117 0.66 13.93 -15.89
C HIS A 117 0.24 12.70 -15.07
N ASP A 118 0.33 11.51 -15.65
CA ASP A 118 0.82 10.34 -14.93
C ASP A 118 -0.07 9.19 -14.37
N ILE A 119 0.64 8.05 -14.37
CA ILE A 119 0.55 6.83 -13.55
C ILE A 119 -0.65 5.89 -13.76
N ALA A 120 -1.90 6.35 -13.67
CA ALA A 120 -3.07 5.45 -13.66
C ALA A 120 -3.18 4.60 -14.97
N THR A 121 -2.69 5.14 -16.09
CA THR A 121 -2.72 4.48 -17.39
C THR A 121 -1.69 3.35 -17.54
N LYS A 122 -0.56 3.39 -16.82
CA LYS A 122 0.51 2.37 -16.94
C LYS A 122 0.26 1.14 -16.08
N VAL A 123 -0.38 1.30 -14.92
CA VAL A 123 -0.57 0.19 -13.96
C VAL A 123 -1.70 -0.77 -14.37
N LYS A 124 -2.69 -0.28 -15.13
CA LYS A 124 -3.78 -1.12 -15.69
C LYS A 124 -3.28 -2.27 -16.59
N GLY A 125 -2.05 -2.20 -17.11
CA GLY A 125 -1.46 -3.24 -17.95
C GLY A 125 -0.75 -4.37 -17.22
N ILE A 126 -0.58 -4.29 -15.90
CA ILE A 126 0.20 -5.28 -15.14
C ILE A 126 -0.66 -6.54 -14.89
N GLN A 127 -0.20 -7.67 -15.44
CA GLN A 127 -0.78 -8.99 -15.22
C GLN A 127 -0.15 -9.66 -13.99
N VAL A 128 -0.98 -10.33 -13.19
CA VAL A 128 -0.53 -11.14 -12.04
C VAL A 128 0.38 -12.27 -12.53
N SER A 129 1.55 -12.42 -11.90
CA SER A 129 2.57 -13.35 -12.38
C SER A 129 2.27 -14.81 -11.99
N LYS A 130 2.35 -15.74 -12.96
CA LYS A 130 2.24 -17.21 -12.72
C LYS A 130 3.45 -17.82 -12.01
N LYS A 131 4.55 -17.08 -11.86
CA LYS A 131 5.83 -17.59 -11.34
C LYS A 131 5.78 -18.04 -9.87
N LEU A 132 4.77 -17.63 -9.11
CA LEU A 132 4.63 -17.94 -7.69
C LEU A 132 4.04 -19.34 -7.40
N GLU A 133 3.72 -20.14 -8.42
CA GLU A 133 3.16 -21.49 -8.23
C GLU A 133 4.21 -22.56 -7.82
N GLU A 134 5.51 -22.28 -7.96
CA GLU A 134 6.63 -23.22 -7.70
C GLU A 134 7.43 -22.95 -6.42
N TYR A 135 6.96 -22.08 -5.52
CA TYR A 135 7.74 -21.66 -4.36
C TYR A 135 7.76 -22.71 -3.23
N GLN A 136 8.96 -23.11 -2.80
CA GLN A 136 9.20 -23.86 -1.56
C GLN A 136 9.80 -22.93 -0.50
N PRO A 137 9.23 -22.84 0.72
CA PRO A 137 9.72 -21.93 1.75
C PRO A 137 10.95 -22.53 2.46
N GLU A 138 12.14 -22.03 2.14
CA GLU A 138 13.32 -22.17 3.00
C GLU A 138 13.28 -21.07 4.10
N PRO A 139 13.54 -21.40 5.37
CA PRO A 139 13.58 -20.40 6.43
C PRO A 139 14.83 -19.53 6.28
N VAL A 140 14.70 -18.39 5.60
CA VAL A 140 15.77 -17.40 5.49
C VAL A 140 15.74 -16.49 6.72
N GLN A 141 16.69 -16.68 7.63
CA GLN A 141 17.01 -15.72 8.67
C GLN A 141 17.99 -14.69 8.10
N LEU A 142 17.55 -13.45 7.89
CA LEU A 142 18.45 -12.35 7.49
C LEU A 142 19.41 -12.03 8.65
N SER A 143 20.71 -12.18 8.42
CA SER A 143 21.74 -11.68 9.34
C SER A 143 21.80 -10.15 9.22
N LEU A 144 21.45 -9.46 10.31
CA LEU A 144 21.44 -7.99 10.41
C LEU A 144 22.80 -7.38 10.81
N PHE A 145 23.86 -8.20 10.92
CA PHE A 145 25.19 -7.73 11.30
C PHE A 145 26.25 -8.29 10.36
N PRO A 146 27.18 -7.47 9.86
CA PRO A 146 28.34 -7.97 9.15
C PRO A 146 29.23 -8.76 10.11
N GLU A 147 29.61 -9.98 9.72
CA GLU A 147 30.56 -10.79 10.47
C GLU A 147 31.91 -10.04 10.51
N ASN A 148 32.33 -9.65 11.71
CA ASN A 148 33.64 -9.04 11.93
C ASN A 148 34.73 -10.04 11.49
N SER A 149 35.56 -9.60 10.55
CA SER A 149 36.79 -10.27 10.14
C SER A 149 37.78 -10.29 11.30
N ALA A 150 37.73 -11.36 12.10
CA ALA A 150 38.78 -11.67 13.06
C ALA A 150 40.02 -12.15 12.30
N GLN A 151 41.07 -11.32 12.31
CA GLN A 151 42.44 -11.65 11.94
C GLN A 151 42.87 -13.00 12.53
N LYS A 152 43.28 -13.94 11.67
CA LYS A 152 44.17 -15.02 12.10
C LYS A 152 45.61 -14.56 11.94
N VAL A 153 46.19 -14.14 13.05
CA VAL A 153 47.63 -14.16 13.29
C VAL A 153 48.03 -15.61 13.47
N SER A 154 48.67 -16.24 12.48
CA SER A 154 49.76 -17.22 12.63
C SER A 154 50.43 -17.40 11.27
#